data_AF-A0A961SLQ4-F1
#
_entry.id   AF-A0A961SLQ4-F1
#
_cell.length_a   1.000
_cell.length_b   1.000
_cell.length_c   1.000
_cell.angle_alpha   90.00
_cell.angle_beta   90.00
_cell.angle_gamma   90.00
#
_symmetry.space_group_name_H-M   'P 1'
#
loop_
_entity.id
_entity.type
_entity.pdbx_description
1 polymer ?
#
loop_
_entity_poly.entity_id
_entity_poly.type
_entity_poly.pdbx_seq_one_letter_code
_entity_poly.pdbx_strand_id
1 'polypeptide(L)'
;MKPKLLTTLKTYTREEFLHDVIAGVTVALVAIPLAIAIAIASGADPAKGIVTVIVAGFLVSLLGGSRVQIGGPTGAFIVVVYGVIATHGYDG
;
A
#
# COMPACT_ATOMS: atom_id res chain seq x y z
N MET A 1 -0.31 6.90 -19.71
CA MET A 1 -0.51 5.50 -19.25
C MET A 1 -1.99 5.33 -18.92
N LYS A 2 -2.64 4.24 -19.35
CA LYS A 2 -4.04 3.93 -18.97
C LYS A 2 -4.02 3.04 -17.72
N PRO A 3 -4.79 3.32 -16.66
CA PRO A 3 -4.89 2.44 -15.49
C PRO A 3 -5.25 1.02 -15.92
N LYS A 4 -4.54 0.02 -15.36
CA LYS A 4 -4.71 -1.37 -15.77
C LYS A 4 -6.11 -1.88 -15.47
N LEU A 5 -6.72 -1.38 -14.39
CA LEU A 5 -8.10 -1.61 -14.02
C LEU A 5 -9.08 -1.43 -15.20
N LEU A 6 -8.95 -0.35 -15.98
CA LEU A 6 -9.84 -0.07 -17.11
C LEU A 6 -9.72 -1.09 -18.25
N THR A 7 -8.57 -1.78 -18.33
CA THR A 7 -8.32 -2.80 -19.35
C THR A 7 -8.73 -4.19 -18.88
N THR A 8 -8.50 -4.52 -17.60
CA THR A 8 -8.80 -5.85 -17.05
C THR A 8 -10.27 -6.05 -16.76
N LEU A 9 -11.00 -4.99 -16.37
CA LEU A 9 -12.42 -5.10 -16.05
C LEU A 9 -13.28 -5.56 -17.23
N LYS A 10 -12.80 -5.35 -18.47
CA LYS A 10 -13.51 -5.75 -19.70
C LYS A 10 -13.57 -7.26 -19.91
N THR A 11 -12.60 -8.01 -19.38
CA THR A 11 -12.48 -9.46 -19.57
C THR A 11 -12.48 -10.20 -18.24
N TYR A 12 -12.92 -9.55 -17.16
CA TYR A 12 -12.81 -10.07 -15.80
C TYR A 12 -13.85 -11.17 -15.53
N THR A 13 -13.38 -12.30 -15.03
CA THR A 13 -14.21 -13.48 -14.77
C THR A 13 -14.49 -13.68 -13.27
N ARG A 14 -15.50 -14.49 -12.93
CA ARG A 14 -15.80 -14.84 -11.54
C ARG A 14 -14.70 -15.69 -10.89
N GLU A 15 -14.01 -16.50 -11.69
CA GLU A 15 -12.90 -17.32 -11.23
C GLU A 15 -11.69 -16.43 -10.87
N GLU A 16 -11.35 -15.47 -11.73
CA GLU A 16 -10.32 -14.45 -11.42
C GLU A 16 -10.68 -13.66 -10.16
N PHE A 17 -11.95 -13.31 -9.95
CA PHE A 17 -12.39 -12.64 -8.73
C PHE A 17 -12.10 -13.45 -7.46
N LEU A 18 -12.40 -14.76 -7.45
CA LEU A 18 -12.11 -15.61 -6.30
C LEU A 18 -10.61 -15.72 -6.04
N HIS A 19 -9.81 -15.88 -7.09
CA HIS A 19 -8.35 -15.92 -6.98
C HIS A 19 -7.79 -14.59 -6.45
N ASP A 20 -8.28 -13.45 -6.95
CA ASP A 20 -7.85 -12.12 -6.52
C ASP A 20 -8.24 -11.82 -5.07
N VAL A 21 -9.41 -12.29 -4.61
CA VAL A 21 -9.83 -12.16 -3.20
C VAL A 21 -8.91 -12.95 -2.28
N ILE A 22 -8.61 -14.21 -2.61
CA ILE A 22 -7.70 -15.05 -1.82
C ILE A 22 -6.29 -14.44 -1.79
N ALA A 23 -5.79 -14.00 -2.95
CA ALA A 23 -4.51 -13.31 -3.04
C ALA A 23 -4.50 -12.01 -2.21
N GLY A 24 -5.56 -11.20 -2.30
CA GLY A 24 -5.70 -9.96 -1.57
C GLY A 24 -5.68 -10.15 -0.05
N VAL A 25 -6.40 -11.15 0.47
CA VAL A 25 -6.38 -11.50 1.91
C VAL A 25 -4.98 -11.95 2.34
N THR A 26 -4.34 -12.81 1.56
CA THR A 26 -2.99 -13.32 1.86
C THR A 26 -1.97 -12.18 1.91
N VAL A 27 -2.03 -11.27 0.93
CA VAL A 27 -1.18 -10.09 0.87
C VAL A 27 -1.47 -9.15 2.03
N ALA A 28 -2.73 -8.90 2.39
CA ALA A 28 -3.09 -8.03 3.50
C ALA A 28 -2.52 -8.52 4.84
N LEU A 29 -2.52 -9.82 5.08
CA LEU A 29 -1.94 -10.42 6.29
C LEU A 29 -0.43 -10.15 6.43
N VAL A 30 0.31 -10.06 5.32
CA VAL A 30 1.74 -9.72 5.32
C VAL A 30 1.95 -8.20 5.32
N ALA A 31 1.10 -7.45 4.62
CA ALA A 31 1.24 -6.01 4.44
C ALA A 31 0.97 -5.22 5.73
N ILE A 32 0.01 -5.64 6.55
CA ILE A 32 -0.32 -4.98 7.83
C ILE A 32 0.88 -4.96 8.80
N PRO A 33 1.49 -6.09 9.19
CA PRO A 33 2.64 -6.07 10.10
C PRO A 33 3.84 -5.34 9.50
N LEU A 34 4.07 -5.47 8.19
CA LEU A 34 5.12 -4.72 7.49
C LEU A 34 4.90 -3.20 7.60
N ALA A 35 3.68 -2.72 7.37
CA ALA A 35 3.35 -1.30 7.44
C ALA A 35 3.52 -0.73 8.86
N ILE A 36 3.15 -1.49 9.88
CA ILE A 36 3.35 -1.13 11.29
C ILE A 36 4.85 -1.03 11.60
N ALA A 37 5.65 -2.02 11.18
CA ALA A 37 7.09 -2.01 11.40
C ALA A 37 7.77 -0.81 10.73
N ILE A 38 7.38 -0.51 9.49
CA ILE A 38 7.92 0.64 8.74
C ILE A 38 7.52 1.96 9.41
N ALA A 39 6.28 2.10 9.89
CA ALA A 39 5.85 3.30 10.61
C ALA A 39 6.71 3.54 11.86
N ILE A 40 6.87 2.52 12.71
CA ILE A 40 7.69 2.62 13.92
C ILE A 40 9.14 2.96 13.57
N ALA A 41 9.72 2.29 12.56
CA ALA A 41 11.08 2.56 12.10
C ALA A 41 11.25 4.00 11.57
N SER A 42 10.18 4.60 11.05
CA SER A 42 10.16 5.98 10.56
C SER A 42 9.93 7.01 11.67
N GLY A 43 9.79 6.60 12.94
CA GLY A 43 9.39 7.49 14.04
C GLY A 43 7.90 7.86 14.03
N ALA A 44 7.11 7.17 13.20
CA ALA A 44 5.67 7.39 13.06
C ALA A 44 4.85 6.52 14.05
N ASP A 45 3.67 6.99 14.46
CA ASP A 45 2.72 6.15 15.20
C ASP A 45 2.25 4.94 14.36
N PRO A 46 2.15 3.71 14.94
CA PRO A 46 1.69 2.51 14.24
C PRO A 46 0.40 2.68 13.43
N ALA A 47 -0.56 3.47 13.94
CA ALA A 47 -1.83 3.72 13.25
C ALA A 47 -1.62 4.42 11.90
N LYS A 48 -0.59 5.26 11.77
CA LYS A 48 -0.25 5.93 10.50
C LYS A 48 0.23 4.94 9.45
N GLY A 49 0.94 3.88 9.86
CA GLY A 49 1.32 2.78 8.96
C GLY A 49 0.10 2.06 8.37
N ILE A 50 -0.88 1.75 9.23
CA ILE A 50 -2.14 1.09 8.82
C ILE A 50 -2.92 1.98 7.84
N VAL A 51 -3.11 3.26 8.17
CA VAL A 51 -3.82 4.20 7.28
C VAL A 51 -3.09 4.30 5.94
N THR A 52 -1.76 4.42 5.96
CA THR A 52 -0.96 4.55 4.75
C THR A 52 -1.08 3.34 3.85
N VAL A 53 -1.01 2.12 4.38
CA VAL A 53 -1.10 0.91 3.55
C VAL A 53 -2.50 0.72 2.95
N ILE A 54 -3.56 1.10 3.67
CA ILE A 54 -4.93 1.05 3.14
C ILE A 54 -5.10 2.07 2.01
N VAL A 55 -4.74 3.33 2.25
CA VAL A 55 -4.90 4.41 1.28
C VAL A 55 -4.01 4.18 0.06
N ALA A 56 -2.72 3.86 0.27
CA ALA A 56 -1.80 3.58 -0.82
C ALA A 56 -2.21 2.33 -1.60
N GLY A 57 -2.62 1.25 -0.93
CA GLY A 57 -3.09 0.03 -1.57
C GLY A 57 -4.30 0.30 -2.49
N PHE A 58 -5.28 1.07 -2.00
CA PHE A 58 -6.44 1.48 -2.79
C PHE A 58 -6.05 2.35 -3.99
N LEU A 59 -5.28 3.42 -3.77
CA LEU A 59 -4.90 4.34 -4.83
C LEU A 59 -4.03 3.67 -5.90
N VAL A 60 -3.09 2.81 -5.51
CA VAL A 60 -2.24 2.07 -6.43
C VAL A 60 -3.03 1.02 -7.20
N SER A 61 -3.99 0.34 -6.57
CA SER A 61 -4.89 -0.59 -7.27
C SER A 61 -5.76 0.14 -8.30
N LEU A 62 -6.27 1.33 -7.95
CA LEU A 62 -7.15 2.12 -8.80
C LEU A 62 -6.42 2.77 -10.00
N LEU A 63 -5.23 3.32 -9.75
CA LEU A 63 -4.48 4.14 -10.72
C LEU A 63 -3.28 3.43 -11.35
N GLY A 64 -2.91 2.25 -10.85
CA GLY A 64 -1.71 1.52 -11.22
C GLY A 64 -1.70 0.96 -12.64
N GLY A 65 -0.51 0.68 -13.14
CA GLY A 65 -0.27 0.15 -14.49
C GLY A 65 -0.16 -1.38 -14.56
N SER A 66 -0.10 -2.08 -13.43
CA SER A 66 0.07 -3.53 -13.35
C SER A 66 -1.12 -4.21 -12.66
N ARG A 67 -1.38 -5.47 -13.04
CA ARG A 67 -2.49 -6.28 -12.50
C ARG A 67 -2.24 -6.74 -11.06
N VAL A 68 -0.97 -6.81 -10.64
CA VAL A 68 -0.53 -7.44 -9.38
C VAL A 68 0.32 -6.50 -8.53
N GLN A 69 0.24 -5.20 -8.79
CA GLN A 69 0.99 -4.21 -8.03
C GLN A 69 0.30 -3.92 -6.69
N ILE A 70 1.10 -3.93 -5.63
CA ILE A 70 0.65 -3.64 -4.27
C ILE A 70 1.30 -2.31 -3.84
N GLY A 71 0.47 -1.38 -3.39
CA GLY A 71 0.92 -0.08 -2.86
C GLY A 71 1.03 -0.12 -1.34
N GLY A 72 2.03 0.57 -0.78
CA GLY A 72 2.23 0.66 0.67
C GLY A 72 3.44 1.51 1.05
N PRO A 73 3.66 1.72 2.37
CA PRO A 73 4.86 2.38 2.85
C PRO A 73 6.10 1.55 2.48
N THR A 74 7.11 2.20 1.90
CA THR A 74 8.30 1.53 1.36
C THR A 74 9.51 1.77 2.26
N GLY A 75 10.27 0.71 2.56
CA GLY A 75 11.43 0.78 3.44
C GLY A 75 12.50 1.80 3.00
N ALA A 76 12.64 2.02 1.69
CA ALA A 76 13.55 3.02 1.13
C ALA A 76 13.27 4.47 1.60
N PHE A 77 12.05 4.77 2.04
CA PHE A 77 11.66 6.11 2.50
C PHE A 77 11.73 6.26 4.03
N ILE A 78 12.05 5.21 4.80
CA ILE A 78 12.09 5.26 6.27
C ILE A 78 12.97 6.40 6.77
N VAL A 79 14.22 6.46 6.30
CA VAL A 79 15.21 7.46 6.74
C VAL A 79 14.78 8.87 6.39
N VAL A 80 14.16 9.06 5.21
CA VAL A 80 13.66 10.35 4.75
C VAL A 80 12.52 10.83 5.65
N VAL A 81 11.53 9.97 5.89
CA VAL A 81 10.37 10.29 6.75
C VAL A 81 10.82 10.55 8.18
N TYR A 82 11.72 9.72 8.72
CA TYR A 82 12.30 9.91 10.04
C TYR A 82 13.01 11.27 10.15
N GLY A 83 13.84 11.63 9.17
CA GLY A 83 14.54 12.92 9.17
C GLY A 83 13.59 14.11 9.14
N VAL A 84 12.50 14.02 8.36
CA VAL A 84 11.47 15.06 8.31
C VAL A 84 10.77 15.20 9.66
N ILE A 85 10.30 14.09 10.25
CA ILE A 85 9.63 14.10 11.57
C ILE A 85 10.56 14.62 12.66
N ALA A 86 11.83 14.21 12.66
CA ALA A 86 12.81 14.64 13.64
C ALA A 86 13.12 16.15 13.56
N THR A 87 13.05 16.72 12.35
CA THR A 87 13.38 18.14 12.12
C THR A 87 12.16 19.06 12.28
N HIS A 88 10.98 18.60 11.88
CA HIS A 88 9.78 19.42 11.73
C HIS A 88 8.60 18.99 12.64
N GLY A 89 8.70 17.84 13.29
CA GLY A 89 7.53 17.22 13.93
C GLY A 89 6.50 16.73 12.92
N TYR A 90 5.25 16.54 13.36
CA TYR A 90 4.15 16.10 12.49
C TYR A 90 3.39 17.24 11.83
N ASP A 91 3.45 18.44 12.41
CA ASP A 91 2.74 19.62 11.92
C ASP A 91 3.44 20.27 10.72
N GLY A 92 4.71 19.92 10.51
CA GLY A 92 5.56 20.44 9.42
C GLY A 92 6.34 21.70 9.79
#